data_AF-A0A7Y5E1M1-F1
#
_entry.id   AF-A0A7Y5E1M1-F1
#
_cell.length_a   1.000
_cell.length_b   1.000
_cell.length_c   1.000
_cell.angle_alpha   90.00
_cell.angle_beta   90.00
_cell.angle_gamma   90.00
#
_symmetry.space_group_name_H-M   'P 1'
#
loop_
_entity.id
_entity.type
_entity.pdbx_description
1 polymer ?
#
loop_
_entity_poly.entity_id
_entity_poly.type
_entity_poly.pdbx_seq_one_letter_code
_entity_poly.pdbx_strand_id
1 'polypeptide(L)'
;MSDRAYVLPYREREREESRDETSSESFDRMAFAESALSLLRPRHTTVALCPARPGAPARVEIGRAWGRGAEARWALVTIPANASRGAIARAVAALANASSPPYAVDILHATR
;
A
#
# COMPACT_ATOMS: atom_id res chain seq x y z
N MET A 1 -10.12 35.86 26.81
CA MET A 1 -9.23 35.79 25.64
C MET A 1 -8.20 34.71 25.89
N SER A 2 -8.42 33.49 25.40
CA SER A 2 -7.42 32.44 25.36
C SER A 2 -7.55 31.75 24.01
N ASP A 3 -6.78 32.25 23.06
CA ASP A 3 -6.65 31.69 21.73
C ASP A 3 -5.67 30.51 21.82
N ARG A 4 -6.21 29.35 22.18
CA ARG A 4 -5.44 28.11 22.25
C ARG A 4 -5.65 27.38 20.94
N ALA A 5 -4.78 27.66 19.98
CA ALA A 5 -4.67 26.93 18.73
C ALA A 5 -4.49 25.43 19.01
N TYR A 6 -5.56 24.66 18.89
CA TYR A 6 -5.49 23.21 18.75
C TYR A 6 -4.99 22.91 17.34
N VAL A 7 -3.69 23.01 17.12
CA VAL A 7 -3.05 22.46 15.92
C VAL A 7 -3.07 20.94 16.07
N LEU A 8 -4.00 20.30 15.36
CA LEU A 8 -4.19 18.85 15.38
C LEU A 8 -2.94 18.16 14.79
N PRO A 9 -2.23 17.30 15.56
CA PRO A 9 -1.03 16.60 15.10
C PRO A 9 -1.28 15.59 13.96
N TYR A 10 -2.54 15.36 13.58
CA TYR A 10 -2.91 14.46 12.50
C TYR A 10 -2.53 14.98 11.10
N ARG A 11 -2.52 16.30 10.88
CA ARG A 11 -2.27 16.88 9.54
C ARG A 11 -0.80 16.84 9.10
N GLU A 12 0.14 16.79 10.03
CA GLU A 12 1.58 16.71 9.70
C GLU A 12 1.96 15.30 9.27
N ARG A 13 1.38 14.28 9.90
CA ARG A 13 1.58 12.87 9.52
C ARG A 13 1.13 12.58 8.08
N GLU A 14 -0.05 13.07 7.70
CA GLU A 14 -0.56 12.94 6.32
C GLU A 14 0.34 13.66 5.30
N ARG A 15 0.96 14.79 5.67
CA ARG A 15 1.90 15.54 4.81
C ARG A 15 3.26 14.86 4.65
N GLU A 16 3.73 14.19 5.70
CA GLU A 16 4.97 13.43 5.67
C GLU A 16 4.80 12.11 4.91
N GLU A 17 3.69 11.41 5.13
CA GLU A 17 3.30 10.21 4.36
C GLU A 17 3.16 10.51 2.86
N SER A 18 2.58 11.66 2.49
CA SER A 18 2.45 12.07 1.08
C SER A 18 3.76 12.51 0.44
N ARG A 19 4.75 13.00 1.21
CA ARG A 19 6.11 13.22 0.70
C ARG A 19 6.81 11.90 0.42
N ASP A 20 6.63 10.91 1.28
CA ASP A 20 7.21 9.58 1.13
C ASP A 20 6.45 8.70 0.12
N GLU A 21 5.32 9.17 -0.42
CA GLU A 21 4.57 8.42 -1.42
C GLU A 21 5.21 8.46 -2.80
N THR A 22 5.92 9.55 -3.11
CA THR A 22 6.52 9.78 -4.42
C THR A 22 8.04 9.80 -4.34
N SER A 23 8.71 9.35 -5.38
CA SER A 23 10.17 9.32 -5.46
C SER A 23 10.62 9.57 -6.90
N SER A 24 11.66 10.39 -7.06
CA SER A 24 12.38 10.61 -8.32
C SER A 24 13.39 9.50 -8.62
N GLU A 25 13.51 8.50 -7.76
CA GLU A 25 14.42 7.39 -7.97
C GLU A 25 14.08 6.61 -9.25
N SER A 26 15.13 6.26 -10.00
CA SER A 26 15.04 5.45 -11.20
C SER A 26 15.07 3.95 -10.85
N PHE A 27 13.90 3.32 -10.89
CA PHE A 27 13.75 1.86 -10.80
C PHE A 27 12.45 1.41 -11.46
N ASP A 28 12.37 0.12 -11.81
CA ASP A 28 11.13 -0.48 -12.29
C ASP A 28 10.18 -0.75 -11.11
N ARG A 29 9.11 0.05 -11.05
CA ARG A 29 8.11 0.01 -9.99
C ARG A 29 7.20 -1.21 -10.07
N MET A 30 6.92 -1.70 -11.29
CA MET A 30 6.10 -2.88 -11.50
C MET A 30 6.88 -4.13 -11.11
N ALA A 31 8.13 -4.25 -11.58
CA ALA A 31 9.01 -5.36 -11.22
C ALA A 31 9.29 -5.40 -9.70
N PHE A 32 9.42 -4.22 -9.06
CA PHE A 32 9.55 -4.14 -7.60
C PHE A 32 8.30 -4.65 -6.88
N ALA A 33 7.10 -4.29 -7.35
CA ALA A 33 5.86 -4.78 -6.76
C ALA A 33 5.65 -6.28 -6.96
N GLU A 34 6.00 -6.81 -8.14
CA GLU A 34 5.99 -8.27 -8.41
C GLU A 34 6.93 -9.00 -7.45
N SER A 35 8.14 -8.46 -7.25
CA SER A 35 9.11 -8.99 -6.29
C SER A 35 8.55 -8.98 -4.87
N ALA A 36 7.94 -7.87 -4.43
CA ALA A 36 7.32 -7.76 -3.11
C ALA A 36 6.16 -8.77 -2.93
N LEU A 37 5.31 -8.94 -3.94
CA LEU A 37 4.24 -9.93 -3.93
C LEU A 37 4.76 -11.37 -3.87
N SER A 38 5.86 -11.65 -4.57
CA SER A 38 6.49 -12.98 -4.57
C SER A 38 7.01 -13.40 -3.18
N LEU A 39 7.39 -12.41 -2.36
CA LEU A 39 7.82 -12.58 -0.98
C LEU A 39 6.61 -12.74 -0.05
N LEU A 40 5.60 -11.88 -0.23
CA LEU A 40 4.41 -11.86 0.62
C LEU A 40 3.52 -13.11 0.45
N ARG A 41 3.45 -13.66 -0.78
CA ARG A 41 2.63 -14.80 -1.19
C ARG A 41 1.20 -14.78 -0.60
N PRO A 42 0.36 -13.80 -0.99
CA PRO A 42 -1.02 -13.70 -0.48
C PRO A 42 -1.81 -14.99 -0.74
N ARG A 43 -2.23 -15.69 0.32
CA ARG A 43 -2.96 -16.96 0.19
C ARG A 43 -4.35 -16.72 -0.38
N HIS A 44 -4.81 -17.65 -1.23
CA HIS A 44 -6.15 -17.66 -1.84
C HIS A 44 -6.53 -16.36 -2.56
N THR A 45 -5.55 -15.52 -2.91
CA THR A 45 -5.78 -14.19 -3.47
C THR A 45 -5.16 -14.09 -4.84
N THR A 46 -5.97 -13.80 -5.86
CA THR A 46 -5.46 -13.43 -7.18
C THR A 46 -5.17 -11.94 -7.19
N VAL A 47 -3.92 -11.55 -7.50
CA VAL A 47 -3.50 -10.15 -7.48
C VAL A 47 -3.29 -9.66 -8.91
N ALA A 48 -3.89 -8.53 -9.27
CA ALA A 48 -3.60 -7.79 -10.48
C ALA A 48 -2.79 -6.53 -10.15
N LEU A 49 -1.69 -6.33 -10.86
CA LEU A 49 -0.93 -5.08 -10.81
C LEU A 49 -1.33 -4.20 -11.99
N CYS A 50 -1.65 -2.94 -11.73
CA CYS A 50 -2.03 -2.00 -12.78
C CYS A 50 -1.26 -0.67 -12.63
N PRO A 51 -0.80 -0.08 -13.74
CA PRO A 51 -0.26 1.27 -13.70
C PRO A 51 -1.36 2.26 -13.30
N ALA A 52 -1.02 3.22 -12.44
CA ALA A 52 -1.93 4.31 -12.06
C ALA A 52 -1.90 5.45 -13.08
N ARG A 53 -2.95 6.27 -13.06
CA ARG A 53 -2.94 7.57 -13.73
C ARG A 53 -1.88 8.48 -13.10
N PRO A 54 -1.24 9.39 -13.87
CA PRO A 54 -0.32 10.38 -13.31
C PRO A 54 -0.96 11.16 -12.16
N GLY A 55 -0.26 11.30 -11.04
CA GLY A 55 -0.73 12.02 -9.86
C GLY A 55 -1.70 11.26 -8.95
N ALA A 56 -2.09 10.03 -9.29
CA ALA A 56 -2.81 9.17 -8.36
C ALA A 56 -1.85 8.58 -7.30
N PRO A 57 -2.31 8.29 -6.08
CA PRO A 57 -1.52 7.57 -5.09
C PRO A 57 -1.51 6.05 -5.37
N ALA A 58 -0.57 5.33 -4.76
CA ALA A 58 -0.62 3.88 -4.75
C ALA A 58 -1.84 3.41 -3.95
N ARG A 59 -2.61 2.46 -4.50
CA ARG A 59 -3.86 2.00 -3.88
C ARG A 59 -4.02 0.50 -4.00
N VAL A 60 -4.77 -0.05 -3.05
CA VAL A 60 -5.16 -1.46 -3.04
C VAL A 60 -6.66 -1.58 -2.86
N GLU A 61 -7.29 -2.30 -3.76
CA GLU A 61 -8.68 -2.71 -3.67
C GLU A 61 -8.75 -4.23 -3.52
N ILE A 62 -9.66 -4.71 -2.66
CA ILE A 62 -9.73 -6.13 -2.30
C ILE A 62 -11.18 -6.55 -2.25
N GLY A 63 -11.47 -7.75 -2.76
CA GLY A 63 -12.80 -8.32 -2.71
C GLY A 63 -12.82 -9.84 -2.66
N ARG A 64 -14.01 -10.39 -2.51
CA ARG A 64 -14.26 -11.83 -2.61
C ARG A 64 -14.43 -12.22 -4.07
N ALA A 65 -13.86 -13.35 -4.47
CA ALA A 65 -14.03 -13.92 -5.79
C ALA A 65 -15.32 -14.75 -5.83
N TRP A 66 -16.34 -14.23 -6.52
CA TRP A 66 -17.62 -14.92 -6.64
C TRP A 66 -17.46 -16.24 -7.41
N GLY A 67 -18.12 -17.30 -6.93
CA GLY A 67 -18.09 -18.62 -7.58
C GLY A 67 -16.78 -19.42 -7.45
N ARG A 68 -15.81 -18.97 -6.64
CA ARG A 68 -14.49 -19.63 -6.49
C ARG A 68 -14.23 -20.24 -5.10
N GLY A 69 -15.23 -20.24 -4.22
CA GLY A 69 -15.16 -20.72 -2.83
C GLY A 69 -15.12 -19.59 -1.81
N ALA A 70 -15.44 -19.90 -0.54
CA ALA A 70 -15.60 -18.89 0.52
C ALA A 70 -14.31 -18.09 0.83
N GLU A 71 -13.15 -18.72 0.66
CA GLU A 71 -11.83 -18.15 0.94
C GLU A 71 -11.18 -17.50 -0.29
N ALA A 72 -11.77 -17.62 -1.48
CA ALA A 72 -11.20 -17.08 -2.70
C ALA A 72 -11.35 -15.56 -2.75
N ARG A 73 -10.24 -14.86 -3.00
CA ARG A 73 -10.15 -13.40 -3.00
C ARG A 73 -9.51 -12.90 -4.28
N TRP A 74 -9.79 -11.65 -4.59
CA TRP A 74 -9.05 -10.89 -5.58
C TRP A 74 -8.53 -9.60 -4.95
N ALA A 75 -7.44 -9.10 -5.49
CA ALA A 75 -6.95 -7.77 -5.18
C ALA A 75 -6.40 -7.06 -6.42
N LEU A 76 -6.58 -5.75 -6.45
CA LEU A 76 -6.05 -4.85 -7.47
C LEU A 76 -5.09 -3.88 -6.79
N VAL A 77 -3.84 -3.85 -7.24
CA VAL A 77 -2.82 -2.91 -6.77
C VAL A 77 -2.52 -1.93 -7.89
N THR A 78 -2.80 -0.66 -7.65
CA THR A 78 -2.56 0.41 -8.60
C THR A 78 -1.26 1.13 -8.24
N ILE A 79 -0.30 1.19 -9.16
CA ILE A 79 1.07 1.69 -8.93
C ILE A 79 1.36 2.91 -9.80
N PRO A 80 1.52 4.11 -9.20
CA PRO A 80 1.90 5.31 -9.91
C PRO A 80 3.32 5.26 -10.46
N ALA A 81 3.55 5.90 -11.61
CA ALA A 81 4.86 5.96 -12.27
C ALA A 81 5.96 6.64 -11.44
N ASN A 82 5.58 7.46 -10.46
CA ASN A 82 6.48 8.14 -9.54
C ASN A 82 6.40 7.59 -8.11
N ALA A 83 5.75 6.45 -7.87
CA ALA A 83 5.63 5.89 -6.53
C ALA A 83 7.00 5.56 -5.92
N SER A 84 7.17 5.82 -4.62
CA SER A 84 8.35 5.37 -3.89
C SER A 84 8.29 3.86 -3.61
N ARG A 85 9.44 3.26 -3.27
CA ARG A 85 9.46 1.87 -2.77
C ARG A 85 8.63 1.71 -1.50
N GLY A 86 8.66 2.70 -0.61
CA GLY A 86 7.88 2.69 0.63
C GLY A 86 6.38 2.67 0.37
N ALA A 87 5.89 3.47 -0.58
CA ALA A 87 4.49 3.46 -0.99
C ALA A 87 4.07 2.10 -1.57
N ILE A 88 4.89 1.54 -2.46
CA ILE A 88 4.60 0.24 -3.07
C ILE A 88 4.61 -0.87 -1.99
N ALA A 89 5.59 -0.85 -1.08
CA ALA A 89 5.69 -1.83 0.00
C ALA A 89 4.49 -1.75 0.96
N ARG A 90 4.06 -0.55 1.37
CA ARG A 90 2.87 -0.35 2.21
C ARG A 90 1.60 -0.82 1.52
N ALA A 91 1.43 -0.50 0.24
CA ALA A 91 0.31 -0.97 -0.56
C ALA A 91 0.29 -2.50 -0.60
N VAL A 92 1.41 -3.14 -0.94
CA VAL A 92 1.52 -4.61 -0.98
C VAL A 92 1.29 -5.23 0.41
N ALA A 93 1.84 -4.64 1.48
CA ALA A 93 1.63 -5.10 2.85
C ALA A 93 0.16 -5.09 3.28
N ALA A 94 -0.62 -4.11 2.81
CA ALA A 94 -2.06 -4.05 3.07
C ALA A 94 -2.81 -5.29 2.55
N LEU A 95 -2.27 -6.01 1.55
CA LEU A 95 -2.84 -7.27 1.06
C LEU A 95 -2.74 -8.41 2.07
N ALA A 96 -1.63 -8.49 2.82
CA ALA A 96 -1.48 -9.47 3.89
C ALA A 96 -2.33 -9.12 5.12
N ASN A 97 -2.49 -7.82 5.38
CA ASN A 97 -3.31 -7.31 6.49
C ASN A 97 -4.80 -7.27 6.16
N ALA A 98 -5.21 -7.58 4.94
CA ALA A 98 -6.63 -7.67 4.61
C ALA A 98 -7.33 -8.88 5.26
N SER A 99 -6.61 -9.68 6.05
CA SER A 99 -7.12 -10.68 7.00
C SER A 99 -6.61 -10.48 8.44
N SER A 100 -5.95 -9.37 8.77
CA SER A 100 -5.44 -9.14 10.14
C SER A 100 -5.38 -7.65 10.56
N PRO A 101 -5.60 -7.38 11.85
CA PRO A 101 -5.73 -6.03 12.41
C PRO A 101 -4.55 -5.08 12.12
N PRO A 102 -4.78 -3.75 12.20
CA PRO A 102 -3.92 -2.69 11.68
C PRO A 102 -2.46 -2.59 12.20
N TYR A 103 -2.02 -3.41 13.15
CA TYR A 103 -0.68 -3.34 13.76
C TYR A 103 0.43 -4.11 12.99
N ALA A 104 0.09 -4.86 11.95
CA ALA A 104 1.09 -5.67 11.23
C ALA A 104 2.01 -4.85 10.29
N VAL A 105 1.71 -3.56 10.08
CA VAL A 105 2.60 -2.63 9.36
C VAL A 105 3.91 -2.40 10.13
N ASP A 106 3.88 -2.40 11.46
CA ASP A 106 5.05 -2.15 12.30
C ASP A 106 6.12 -3.26 12.23
N ILE A 107 5.72 -4.49 11.91
CA ILE A 107 6.63 -5.64 11.83
C ILE A 107 7.47 -5.62 10.54
N LEU A 108 6.92 -5.11 9.44
CA LEU A 108 7.62 -5.01 8.16
C LEU A 108 8.68 -3.90 8.14
N HIS A 109 8.57 -2.92 9.02
CA HIS A 109 9.58 -1.88 9.23
C HIS A 109 10.70 -2.30 10.21
N ALA A 110 10.56 -3.43 10.91
CA ALA A 110 11.49 -3.88 11.95
C ALA A 110 12.55 -4.88 11.47
N THR A 111 12.46 -5.39 10.25
CA THR A 111 13.48 -6.29 9.67
C THR A 111 14.47 -5.47 8.84
N ARG A 112 15.61 -5.24 9.48
CA ARG A 112 16.73 -4.40 9.08
C ARG A 112 17.56 -5.00 7.94
#